data_AF-A0A849BKP4-F1
#
_entry.id   AF-A0A849BKP4-F1
#
_cell.length_a   1.000
_cell.length_b   1.000
_cell.length_c   1.000
_cell.angle_alpha   90.00
_cell.angle_beta   90.00
_cell.angle_gamma   90.00
#
_symmetry.space_group_name_H-M   'P 1'
#
loop_
_entity.id
_entity.type
_entity.pdbx_description
1 polymer ?
#
loop_
_entity_poly.entity_id
_entity_poly.type
_entity_poly.pdbx_seq_one_letter_code
_entity_poly.pdbx_strand_id
1 'polypeptide(L)'
;MRVRHLAPAAPLLLLLAACGASTETGTETDPELIAQAPDYDVVEEDGTDVTVEVPETPVELGVQSLVADLQEDRIEDGVYMLTVLCAGSGEEAATAEWAQGEQALEEASLDEGEIVVDVAPDVTCEPAS
;
A
#
# COMPACT_ATOMS: atom_id res chain seq x y z
N MET A 1 -32.70 23.25 -62.24
CA MET A 1 -31.45 22.56 -62.61
C MET A 1 -30.91 21.84 -61.38
N ARG A 2 -30.43 20.61 -61.55
CA ARG A 2 -29.79 19.79 -60.51
C ARG A 2 -28.37 20.29 -60.22
N VAL A 3 -27.84 19.80 -59.09
CA VAL A 3 -26.46 19.35 -58.81
C VAL A 3 -25.71 20.10 -57.69
N ARG A 4 -25.74 19.46 -56.52
CA ARG A 4 -24.66 19.13 -55.53
C ARG A 4 -23.29 19.82 -55.68
N HIS A 5 -22.71 20.28 -54.57
CA HIS A 5 -21.64 19.57 -53.81
C HIS A 5 -20.92 20.44 -52.75
N LEU A 6 -20.63 19.80 -51.61
CA LEU A 6 -19.48 19.96 -50.66
C LEU A 6 -19.28 21.33 -49.97
N ALA A 7 -18.92 21.42 -48.69
CA ALA A 7 -18.00 20.60 -47.91
C ALA A 7 -18.30 20.68 -46.39
N PRO A 8 -17.79 19.73 -45.58
CA PRO A 8 -17.88 19.75 -44.12
C PRO A 8 -16.70 20.51 -43.51
N ALA A 9 -16.95 21.37 -42.53
CA ALA A 9 -15.90 21.95 -41.70
C ALA A 9 -16.42 22.07 -40.27
N ALA A 10 -15.62 21.49 -39.37
CA ALA A 10 -15.69 21.39 -37.91
C ALA A 10 -16.04 22.72 -37.17
N PRO A 11 -16.06 22.80 -35.82
CA PRO A 11 -15.89 21.78 -34.78
C PRO A 11 -17.00 21.82 -33.71
N LEU A 12 -17.27 20.70 -33.04
CA LEU A 12 -18.03 20.74 -31.78
C LEU A 12 -17.17 20.17 -30.67
N LEU A 13 -16.66 21.12 -29.88
CA LEU A 13 -16.10 20.96 -28.55
C LEU A 13 -17.05 20.13 -27.67
N LEU A 14 -16.56 19.00 -27.18
CA LEU A 14 -17.04 18.35 -25.95
C LEU A 14 -15.79 18.04 -25.14
N LEU A 15 -15.37 18.98 -24.29
CA LEU A 15 -15.71 19.06 -22.87
C LEU A 15 -15.14 17.88 -22.06
N LEU A 16 -14.03 18.21 -21.40
CA LEU A 16 -13.52 17.67 -20.14
C LEU A 16 -14.36 16.53 -19.53
N ALA A 17 -13.87 15.31 -19.67
CA ALA A 17 -13.91 14.39 -18.54
C ALA A 17 -12.73 14.77 -17.64
N ALA A 18 -12.96 15.75 -16.77
CA ALA A 18 -12.20 15.81 -15.53
C ALA A 18 -12.54 14.50 -14.81
N CYS A 19 -11.64 13.52 -14.91
CA CYS A 19 -11.67 12.37 -14.04
C CYS A 19 -11.44 12.93 -12.64
N GLY A 20 -12.53 13.17 -11.92
CA GLY A 20 -12.51 13.37 -10.49
C GLY A 20 -12.12 12.04 -9.88
N ALA A 21 -10.82 11.79 -9.75
CA ALA A 21 -10.34 11.04 -8.61
C ALA A 21 -10.49 12.00 -7.44
N SER A 22 -11.60 11.84 -6.73
CA SER A 22 -11.81 12.45 -5.42
C SER A 22 -10.63 12.02 -4.55
N THR A 23 -9.67 12.91 -4.37
CA THR A 23 -8.71 12.78 -3.28
C THR A 23 -9.48 13.15 -2.01
N GLU A 24 -10.22 12.19 -1.47
CA GLU A 24 -10.69 12.26 -0.09
C GLU A 24 -9.48 12.04 0.81
N THR A 25 -8.91 13.15 1.25
CA THR A 25 -8.11 13.23 2.47
C THR A 25 -8.96 12.73 3.65
N GLY A 26 -8.56 11.62 4.24
CA GLY A 26 -9.07 11.17 5.54
C GLY A 26 -9.06 9.66 5.66
N THR A 27 -7.99 9.13 6.25
CA THR A 27 -8.02 7.95 7.14
C THR A 27 -8.73 6.68 6.62
N GLU A 28 -8.90 6.52 5.31
CA GLU A 28 -9.45 5.31 4.70
C GLU A 28 -8.30 4.64 3.97
N THR A 29 -7.72 3.64 4.64
CA THR A 29 -6.83 2.68 4.02
C THR A 29 -7.48 2.17 2.74
N ASP A 30 -6.82 2.37 1.60
CA ASP A 30 -7.40 2.07 0.29
C ASP A 30 -7.83 0.60 0.22
N PRO A 31 -9.14 0.31 -0.02
CA PRO A 31 -9.64 -1.06 0.03
C PRO A 31 -9.12 -1.93 -1.14
N GLU A 32 -8.60 -1.32 -2.22
CA GLU A 32 -7.92 -2.07 -3.29
C GLU A 32 -6.50 -2.47 -2.87
N LEU A 33 -5.85 -1.72 -1.98
CA LEU A 33 -4.59 -2.12 -1.33
C LEU A 33 -4.82 -3.33 -0.41
N ILE A 34 -5.82 -3.33 0.47
CA ILE A 34 -6.08 -4.45 1.41
C ILE A 34 -6.35 -5.76 0.66
N ALA A 35 -7.14 -5.71 -0.42
CA ALA A 35 -7.46 -6.89 -1.23
C ALA A 35 -6.24 -7.53 -1.94
N GLN A 36 -5.10 -6.84 -1.96
CA GLN A 36 -3.85 -7.28 -2.56
C GLN A 36 -2.77 -7.64 -1.52
N ALA A 37 -3.11 -7.64 -0.23
CA ALA A 37 -2.18 -8.10 0.79
C ALA A 37 -1.74 -9.54 0.48
N PRO A 38 -0.43 -9.84 0.52
CA PRO A 38 0.03 -11.20 0.34
C PRO A 38 -0.53 -12.07 1.48
N ASP A 39 -0.67 -13.37 1.23
CA ASP A 39 -0.90 -14.32 2.32
C ASP A 39 0.28 -14.24 3.29
N TYR A 40 0.00 -14.14 4.59
CA TYR A 40 1.02 -14.01 5.61
C TYR A 40 0.62 -14.70 6.91
N ASP A 41 1.60 -15.15 7.67
CA ASP A 41 1.44 -15.70 9.02
C ASP A 41 2.16 -14.81 10.03
N VAL A 42 1.47 -14.36 11.08
CA VAL A 42 2.12 -13.65 12.19
C VAL A 42 2.91 -14.65 13.03
N VAL A 43 4.23 -14.45 13.13
CA VAL A 43 5.14 -15.36 13.86
C VAL A 43 5.67 -14.79 15.17
N GLU A 44 5.71 -13.46 15.30
CA GLU A 44 6.07 -12.77 16.53
C GLU A 44 5.29 -11.46 16.65
N GLU A 45 4.85 -11.15 17.86
CA GLU A 45 4.27 -9.85 18.20
C GLU A 45 4.72 -9.46 19.61
N ASP A 46 5.38 -8.31 19.74
CA ASP A 46 5.78 -7.70 21.01
C ASP A 46 5.38 -6.22 21.01
N GLY A 47 4.14 -5.94 21.41
CA GLY A 47 3.60 -4.59 21.44
C GLY A 47 3.48 -3.97 20.05
N THR A 48 4.38 -3.04 19.73
CA THR A 48 4.41 -2.32 18.45
C THR A 48 5.20 -3.03 17.35
N ASP A 49 5.93 -4.08 17.73
CA ASP A 49 6.83 -4.82 16.86
C ASP A 49 6.15 -6.10 16.40
N VAL A 50 6.04 -6.26 15.08
CA VAL A 50 5.32 -7.37 14.45
C VAL A 50 6.26 -8.05 13.46
N THR A 51 6.36 -9.37 13.54
CA THR A 51 7.05 -10.17 12.54
C THR A 51 6.08 -11.11 11.86
N VAL A 52 6.09 -11.09 10.54
CA VAL A 52 5.27 -11.97 9.69
C VAL A 52 6.14 -12.80 8.77
N GLU A 53 5.67 -13.98 8.40
CA GLU A 53 6.23 -14.78 7.31
C GLU A 53 5.34 -14.68 6.07
N VAL A 54 5.95 -14.52 4.89
CA VAL A 54 5.26 -14.52 3.60
C VAL A 54 5.79 -15.64 2.70
N PRO A 55 4.93 -16.32 1.93
CA PRO A 55 5.33 -17.43 1.06
C PRO A 55 6.01 -16.98 -0.23
N GLU A 56 5.85 -15.71 -0.62
CA GLU A 56 6.36 -15.15 -1.86
C GLU A 56 7.12 -13.84 -1.59
N THR A 57 8.02 -13.47 -2.50
CA THR A 57 8.84 -12.27 -2.34
C THR A 57 7.94 -11.03 -2.33
N PRO A 58 7.91 -10.25 -1.23
CA PRO A 58 7.06 -9.07 -1.17
C PRO A 58 7.60 -7.98 -2.09
N VAL A 59 6.69 -7.21 -2.66
CA VAL A 59 6.99 -5.92 -3.31
C VAL A 59 6.47 -4.79 -2.44
N GLU A 60 6.96 -3.57 -2.66
CA GLU A 60 6.62 -2.41 -1.82
C GLU A 60 5.11 -2.23 -1.60
N LEU A 61 4.31 -2.34 -2.68
CA LEU A 61 2.84 -2.28 -2.58
C LEU A 61 2.25 -3.42 -1.73
N GLY A 62 2.80 -4.63 -1.82
CA GLY A 62 2.35 -5.76 -1.00
C GLY A 62 2.65 -5.57 0.47
N VAL A 63 3.78 -4.93 0.81
CA VAL A 63 4.10 -4.57 2.21
C VAL A 63 3.18 -3.46 2.70
N GLN A 64 2.90 -2.45 1.88
CA GLN A 64 1.91 -1.40 2.22
C GLN A 64 0.52 -2.00 2.46
N SER A 65 0.08 -2.94 1.62
CA SER A 65 -1.17 -3.70 1.81
C SER A 65 -1.18 -4.49 3.12
N LEU A 66 -0.04 -5.07 3.51
CA LEU A 66 0.09 -5.81 4.76
C LEU A 66 -0.03 -4.85 5.96
N VAL A 67 0.68 -3.72 5.94
CA VAL A 67 0.56 -2.68 6.97
C VAL A 67 -0.87 -2.17 7.09
N ALA A 68 -1.52 -1.93 5.95
CA ALA A 68 -2.92 -1.54 5.85
C ALA A 68 -3.87 -2.50 6.58
N ASP A 69 -3.71 -3.81 6.35
CA ASP A 69 -4.46 -4.87 7.04
C ASP A 69 -4.14 -4.89 8.55
N LEU A 70 -2.86 -4.81 8.92
CA LEU A 70 -2.40 -4.77 10.32
C LEU A 70 -2.91 -3.54 11.09
N GLN A 71 -3.16 -2.42 10.43
CA GLN A 71 -3.72 -1.20 11.01
C GLN A 71 -5.19 -1.38 11.41
N GLU A 72 -5.96 -2.25 10.75
CA GLU A 72 -7.36 -2.47 11.10
C GLU A 72 -7.51 -3.06 12.52
N ASP A 73 -6.53 -3.87 12.94
CA ASP A 73 -6.50 -4.49 14.27
C ASP A 73 -5.73 -3.67 15.32
N ARG A 74 -4.90 -2.72 14.89
CA ARG A 74 -4.03 -1.93 15.79
C ARG A 74 -4.58 -0.53 15.95
N ILE A 75 -5.20 -0.26 17.08
CA ILE A 75 -5.85 1.04 17.39
C ILE A 75 -5.13 1.83 18.50
N GLU A 76 -4.02 1.29 19.02
CA GLU A 76 -3.27 1.94 20.10
C GLU A 76 -2.32 2.99 19.53
N ASP A 77 -2.06 4.05 20.30
CA ASP A 77 -1.07 5.06 19.91
C ASP A 77 0.34 4.46 20.03
N GLY A 78 1.16 4.61 18.99
CA GLY A 78 2.51 4.05 18.96
C GLY A 78 3.18 4.16 17.59
N VAL A 79 4.50 3.99 17.60
CA VAL A 79 5.31 3.78 16.38
C VAL A 79 5.44 2.28 16.19
N TYR A 80 4.90 1.78 15.09
CA TYR A 80 4.84 0.37 14.77
C TYR A 80 5.92 -0.01 13.77
N MET A 81 6.50 -1.19 13.98
CA MET A 81 7.49 -1.77 13.08
C MET A 81 7.03 -3.15 12.64
N LEU A 82 6.99 -3.36 11.33
CA LEU A 82 6.75 -4.64 10.69
C LEU A 82 8.08 -5.17 10.15
N THR A 83 8.38 -6.43 10.48
CA THR A 83 9.43 -7.23 9.84
C THR A 83 8.76 -8.33 9.01
N VAL A 84 9.12 -8.42 7.73
CA VAL A 84 8.60 -9.43 6.81
C VAL A 84 9.69 -10.44 6.50
N LEU A 85 9.48 -11.70 6.86
CA LEU A 85 10.39 -12.80 6.62
C LEU A 85 9.89 -13.70 5.48
N CYS A 86 10.80 -14.32 4.74
CA CYS A 86 10.46 -15.37 3.80
C CYS A 86 10.11 -16.67 4.54
N ALA A 87 8.89 -17.18 4.31
CA ALA A 87 8.44 -18.44 4.88
C ALA A 87 9.39 -19.58 4.50
N GLY A 88 10.00 -20.20 5.51
CA GLY A 88 10.90 -21.35 5.35
C GLY A 88 12.40 -21.04 5.38
N SER A 89 12.86 -19.89 4.88
CA SER A 89 14.26 -19.46 5.07
C SER A 89 14.44 -18.56 6.30
N GLY A 90 13.40 -17.83 6.70
CA GLY A 90 13.46 -16.84 7.77
C GLY A 90 14.32 -15.62 7.43
N GLU A 91 14.67 -15.44 6.15
CA GLU A 91 15.41 -14.27 5.68
C GLU A 91 14.49 -13.06 5.65
N GLU A 92 14.98 -11.91 6.13
CA GLU A 92 14.26 -10.64 6.10
C GLU A 92 14.14 -10.13 4.66
N ALA A 93 12.90 -10.04 4.18
CA ALA A 93 12.58 -9.61 2.83
C ALA A 93 12.14 -8.15 2.77
N ALA A 94 11.56 -7.62 3.85
CA ALA A 94 11.19 -6.22 3.96
C ALA A 94 11.02 -5.79 5.40
N THR A 95 11.06 -4.48 5.62
CA THR A 95 10.57 -3.83 6.84
C THR A 95 9.59 -2.72 6.48
N ALA A 96 8.70 -2.39 7.40
CA ALA A 96 7.88 -1.20 7.29
C ALA A 96 7.68 -0.52 8.64
N GLU A 97 7.54 0.79 8.62
CA GLU A 97 7.27 1.62 9.79
C GLU A 97 6.03 2.50 9.51
N TRP A 98 5.15 2.59 10.50
CA TRP A 98 4.04 3.54 10.51
C TRP A 98 3.79 4.02 11.95
N ALA A 99 3.14 5.17 12.11
CA ALA A 99 2.81 5.71 13.42
C ALA A 99 1.33 6.01 13.54
N GLN A 100 0.79 5.79 14.75
CA GLN A 100 -0.59 6.10 15.12
C GLN A 100 -0.60 7.00 16.35
N GLY A 101 -1.36 8.09 16.28
CA GLY A 101 -1.41 9.10 17.33
C GLY A 101 -0.44 10.26 17.10
N GLU A 102 -0.85 11.46 17.51
CA GLU A 102 -0.11 12.70 17.30
C GLU A 102 1.32 12.64 17.87
N GLN A 103 1.48 12.09 19.08
CA GLN A 103 2.78 11.95 19.73
C GLN A 103 3.70 11.00 18.96
N ALA A 104 3.19 9.85 18.51
CA ALA A 104 3.98 8.88 17.76
C ALA A 104 4.40 9.41 16.39
N LEU A 105 3.50 10.12 15.70
CA LEU A 105 3.80 10.79 14.43
C LEU A 105 4.93 11.82 14.60
N GLU A 106 4.90 12.63 15.66
CA GLU A 106 6.00 13.55 15.99
C GLU A 106 7.31 12.82 16.31
N GLU A 107 7.24 11.72 17.08
CA GLU A 107 8.43 10.93 17.44
C GLU A 107 9.09 10.26 16.23
N ALA A 108 8.29 9.68 15.33
CA ALA A 108 8.75 9.04 14.10
C ALA A 108 9.07 10.06 12.99
N SER A 109 8.65 11.32 13.13
CA SER A 109 8.72 12.34 12.07
C SER A 109 7.96 11.92 10.80
N LEU A 110 6.80 11.30 10.98
CA LEU A 110 5.93 10.81 9.91
C LEU A 110 4.66 11.66 9.81
N ASP A 111 4.10 11.78 8.61
CA ASP A 111 2.76 12.34 8.39
C ASP A 111 1.65 11.30 8.69
N GLU A 112 0.44 11.75 9.01
CA GLU A 112 -0.69 10.85 9.29
C GLU A 112 -0.98 9.94 8.08
N GLY A 113 -0.96 8.62 8.30
CA GLY A 113 -1.16 7.63 7.26
C GLY A 113 0.07 7.36 6.39
N GLU A 114 1.22 7.99 6.67
CA GLU A 114 2.48 7.65 6.01
C GLU A 114 2.97 6.26 6.45
N ILE A 115 3.42 5.47 5.47
CA ILE A 115 4.05 4.17 5.67
C ILE A 115 5.40 4.22 4.98
N VAL A 116 6.47 4.00 5.74
CA VAL A 116 7.83 3.89 5.19
C VAL A 116 8.12 2.41 4.99
N VAL A 117 8.42 2.01 3.75
CA VAL A 117 8.72 0.61 3.39
C VAL A 117 10.14 0.51 2.87
N ASP A 118 10.89 -0.48 3.37
CA ASP A 118 12.19 -0.89 2.83
C ASP A 118 12.12 -2.36 2.40
N VAL A 119 12.25 -2.62 1.10
CA VAL A 119 12.25 -3.99 0.55
C VAL A 119 13.68 -4.39 0.22
N ALA A 120 14.11 -5.55 0.70
CA ALA A 120 15.43 -6.10 0.42
C ALA A 120 15.51 -6.57 -1.05
N PRO A 121 16.27 -5.89 -1.93
CA PRO A 121 16.25 -6.19 -3.37
C PRO A 121 16.98 -7.49 -3.75
N ASP A 122 17.81 -8.00 -2.84
CA ASP A 122 18.63 -9.20 -3.06
C ASP A 122 18.03 -10.47 -2.42
N VAL A 123 16.87 -10.35 -1.76
CA VAL A 123 16.18 -11.47 -1.11
C VAL A 123 15.07 -11.98 -2.02
N THR A 124 14.95 -13.31 -2.12
CA THR A 124 13.88 -13.97 -2.87
C THR A 124 13.30 -15.08 -2.02
N CYS A 125 12.03 -14.94 -1.65
CA CYS A 125 11.30 -16.00 -0.95
C CYS A 125 10.97 -17.11 -1.94
N GLU A 126 11.46 -18.32 -1.66
CA GLU A 126 11.06 -19.52 -2.38
C GLU A 126 9.88 -20.17 -1.63
N PRO A 127 8.80 -20.58 -2.33
CA PRO A 127 7.71 -21.27 -1.68
C PRO A 127 8.21 -22.61 -1.10
N ALA A 128 7.84 -22.90 0.14
CA ALA A 128 8.16 -24.17 0.79
C ALA A 128 7.64 -25.34 -0.08
N SER A 129 8.58 -26.15 -0.60
CA SER A 129 8.31 -27.29 -1.48
C SER A 129 7.75 -28.52 -0.77
#